data_AF-A0A975GXW2-F1
#
_entry.id   AF-A0A975GXW2-F1
#
_cell.length_a   1.000
_cell.length_b   1.000
_cell.length_c   1.000
_cell.angle_alpha   90.00
_cell.angle_beta   90.00
_cell.angle_gamma   90.00
#
_symmetry.space_group_name_H-M   'P 1'
#
loop_
_entity.id
_entity.type
_entity.pdbx_description
1 polymer ?
#
loop_
_entity_poly.entity_id
_entity_poly.type
_entity_poly.pdbx_seq_one_letter_code
_entity_poly.pdbx_strand_id
1 'polypeptide(L)'
;MEQFKALWAGRSRRREYWASLVALVIAYLMLASVAGPVIASTASFPFWLLIGTRRLHDVGATGWLSLIPFGLGFVTSFAVSFAAGIGSPLPVDAREANLLASLVSMIFMIGLGIWPPRARPAVRPEPEAAA
;
A
#
# COMPACT_ATOMS: atom_id res chain seq x y z
N MET A 1 7.64 13.36 18.85
CA MET A 1 7.13 13.80 17.53
C MET A 1 8.18 13.72 16.43
N GLU A 2 9.41 14.18 16.65
CA GLU A 2 10.48 14.18 15.63
C GLU A 2 10.82 12.78 15.06
N GLN A 3 10.85 11.75 15.91
CA GLN A 3 11.11 10.37 15.45
C GLN A 3 10.02 9.81 14.53
N PHE A 4 8.75 10.18 14.77
CA PHE A 4 7.63 9.76 13.92
C PHE A 4 7.76 10.41 12.53
N LYS A 5 8.07 11.71 12.47
CA LYS A 5 8.32 12.39 11.20
C LYS A 5 9.48 11.77 10.43
N ALA A 6 10.58 11.42 11.11
CA ALA A 6 11.73 10.78 10.49
C ALA A 6 11.38 9.38 9.91
N LEU A 7 10.53 8.61 10.60
CA LEU A 7 10.08 7.30 10.11
C LEU A 7 9.24 7.42 8.81
N TRP A 8 8.41 8.46 8.72
CA TRP A 8 7.55 8.75 7.57
C TRP A 8 8.28 9.46 6.42
N ALA A 9 9.35 10.20 6.71
CA ALA A 9 10.21 10.85 5.72
C ALA A 9 11.26 9.91 5.11
N GLY A 10 11.51 8.75 5.73
CA GLY A 10 12.55 7.80 5.31
C GLY A 10 12.22 7.08 4.01
N ARG A 11 13.13 7.16 3.02
CA ARG A 11 13.05 6.35 1.79
C ARG A 11 13.28 4.88 2.09
N SER A 12 12.63 4.01 1.32
CA SER A 12 12.83 2.56 1.35
C SER A 12 13.63 2.13 0.13
N ARG A 13 14.76 1.45 0.32
CA ARG A 13 15.45 0.80 -0.81
C ARG A 13 14.59 -0.34 -1.37
N ARG A 14 14.81 -0.73 -2.63
CA ARG A 14 14.02 -1.80 -3.28
C ARG A 14 14.07 -3.13 -2.50
N ARG A 15 15.23 -3.50 -1.97
CA ARG A 15 15.38 -4.72 -1.14
C ARG A 15 14.59 -4.64 0.16
N GLU A 16 14.59 -3.50 0.82
CA GLU A 16 13.83 -3.27 2.07
C GLU A 16 12.33 -3.39 1.80
N TYR A 17 11.84 -2.80 0.69
CA TYR A 17 10.44 -2.92 0.29
C TYR A 17 10.02 -4.38 0.12
N TRP A 18 10.78 -5.17 -0.64
CA TRP A 18 10.45 -6.59 -0.87
C TRP A 18 10.51 -7.41 0.42
N ALA A 19 11.52 -7.18 1.27
CA ALA A 19 11.62 -7.87 2.56
C ALA A 19 10.43 -7.53 3.47
N SER A 20 10.04 -6.26 3.55
CA SER A 20 8.89 -5.82 4.34
C SER A 20 7.56 -6.32 3.77
N LEU A 21 7.40 -6.36 2.45
CA LEU A 21 6.20 -6.88 1.80
C LEU A 21 6.04 -8.38 2.06
N VAL A 22 7.10 -9.16 1.89
CA VAL A 22 7.08 -10.61 2.18
C VAL A 22 6.79 -10.86 3.65
N ALA A 23 7.44 -10.13 4.56
CA ALA A 23 7.18 -10.23 5.99
C ALA A 23 5.71 -9.90 6.33
N LEU A 24 5.15 -8.86 5.70
CA LEU A 24 3.75 -8.48 5.87
C LEU A 24 2.79 -9.57 5.38
N VAL A 25 3.06 -10.17 4.22
CA VAL A 25 2.23 -11.27 3.68
C VAL A 25 2.29 -12.49 4.60
N ILE A 26 3.47 -12.87 5.08
CA ILE A 26 3.62 -13.99 6.01
C ILE A 26 2.86 -13.71 7.31
N ALA A 27 3.05 -12.52 7.89
CA ALA A 27 2.36 -12.12 9.11
C ALA A 27 0.84 -12.12 8.93
N TYR A 28 0.36 -11.63 7.78
CA TYR A 28 -1.05 -11.66 7.42
C TYR A 28 -1.58 -13.10 7.36
N LEU A 29 -0.91 -14.01 6.64
CA LEU A 29 -1.37 -15.40 6.50
C LEU A 29 -1.40 -16.13 7.85
N MET A 30 -0.37 -15.93 8.67
CA MET A 30 -0.32 -16.48 10.04
C MET A 30 -1.47 -15.95 10.89
N LEU A 31 -1.66 -14.63 10.92
CA LEU A 31 -2.72 -14.02 11.72
C LEU A 31 -4.11 -14.41 11.21
N ALA A 32 -4.30 -14.50 9.90
CA ALA A 32 -5.57 -14.91 9.28
C ALA A 32 -5.93 -16.36 9.63
N SER A 33 -4.92 -17.25 9.76
CA SER A 33 -5.14 -18.65 10.14
C SER A 33 -5.61 -18.84 11.58
N VAL A 34 -5.29 -17.90 12.48
CA VAL A 34 -5.60 -18.00 13.91
C VAL A 34 -6.80 -17.12 14.29
N ALA A 35 -6.84 -15.88 13.79
CA ALA A 35 -7.81 -14.85 14.17
C ALA A 35 -8.82 -14.53 13.05
N GLY A 36 -8.69 -15.13 11.88
CA GLY A 36 -9.55 -14.89 10.73
C GLY A 36 -9.12 -13.69 9.87
N PRO A 37 -9.63 -13.61 8.62
CA PRO A 37 -9.15 -12.68 7.60
C PRO A 37 -9.49 -11.21 7.91
N VAL A 38 -10.59 -10.94 8.61
CA VAL A 38 -11.01 -9.58 8.97
C VAL A 38 -10.01 -8.96 9.96
N ILE A 39 -9.69 -9.69 11.03
CA ILE A 39 -8.73 -9.22 12.04
C ILE A 39 -7.34 -9.06 11.41
N ALA A 40 -6.92 -10.03 10.60
CA ALA A 40 -5.64 -9.97 9.91
C ALA A 40 -5.52 -8.76 8.96
N SER A 41 -6.58 -8.45 8.22
CA SER A 41 -6.61 -7.32 7.28
C SER A 41 -6.53 -5.98 8.02
N THR A 42 -7.31 -5.83 9.09
CA THR A 42 -7.30 -4.61 9.92
C THR A 42 -5.96 -4.39 10.61
N ALA A 43 -5.35 -5.45 11.15
CA ALA A 43 -4.06 -5.38 11.81
C ALA A 43 -2.90 -5.09 10.83
N SER A 44 -2.97 -5.62 9.60
CA SER A 44 -1.94 -5.44 8.57
C SER A 44 -1.98 -4.07 7.89
N PHE A 45 -3.14 -3.41 7.91
CA PHE A 45 -3.37 -2.11 7.26
C PHE A 45 -2.35 -1.02 7.62
N PRO A 46 -2.08 -0.70 8.90
CA PRO A 46 -1.12 0.36 9.23
C PRO A 46 0.31 0.05 8.75
N PHE A 47 0.70 -1.23 8.74
CA PHE A 47 2.01 -1.65 8.25
C PHE A 47 2.11 -1.49 6.72
N TRP A 48 1.04 -1.84 5.99
CA TRP A 48 0.97 -1.58 4.56
C TRP A 48 1.10 -0.09 4.25
N LEU A 49 0.38 0.78 4.97
CA LEU A 49 0.48 2.23 4.76
C LEU A 49 1.91 2.73 4.95
N LEU A 50 2.60 2.27 5.99
CA LEU A 50 3.99 2.63 6.24
C LEU A 50 4.90 2.18 5.08
N ILE A 51 4.83 0.90 4.70
CA ILE A 51 5.69 0.31 3.65
C ILE A 51 5.42 0.97 2.29
N GLY A 52 4.14 1.06 1.91
CA GLY A 52 3.69 1.62 0.65
C GLY A 52 4.04 3.11 0.53
N THR A 53 3.80 3.90 1.58
CA THR A 53 4.09 5.35 1.59
C THR A 53 5.59 5.61 1.44
N ARG A 54 6.44 4.89 2.17
CA ARG A 54 7.90 5.04 2.07
C ARG A 54 8.42 4.68 0.68
N ARG A 55 7.84 3.66 0.04
CA ARG A 55 8.20 3.28 -1.33
C ARG A 55 7.70 4.30 -2.36
N LEU A 56 6.49 4.81 -2.18
CA LEU A 56 5.93 5.88 -3.02
C LEU A 56 6.78 7.15 -2.97
N HIS A 57 7.24 7.54 -1.77
CA HIS A 57 8.15 8.68 -1.60
C HIS A 57 9.53 8.44 -2.28
N ASP A 58 9.99 7.20 -2.34
CA ASP A 58 11.24 6.84 -3.02
C ASP A 58 11.12 6.92 -4.55
N VAL A 59 9.98 6.55 -5.12
CA VAL A 59 9.70 6.73 -6.57
C VAL A 59 9.26 8.16 -6.92
N GLY A 60 9.08 9.03 -5.93
CA GLY A 60 8.69 10.42 -6.11
C GLY A 60 7.21 10.63 -6.40
N ALA A 61 6.37 9.67 -6.01
CA ALA A 61 4.91 9.74 -6.07
C ALA A 61 4.32 10.16 -4.71
N THR A 62 3.03 10.48 -4.67
CA THR A 62 2.34 10.87 -3.43
C THR A 62 2.08 9.66 -2.55
N GLY A 63 2.35 9.80 -1.24
CA GLY A 63 2.14 8.72 -0.25
C GLY A 63 0.70 8.23 -0.16
N TRP A 64 -0.27 9.08 -0.49
CA TRP A 64 -1.71 8.78 -0.51
C TRP A 64 -2.09 7.67 -1.47
N LEU A 65 -1.29 7.41 -2.52
CA LEU A 65 -1.53 6.29 -3.43
C LEU A 65 -1.39 4.93 -2.73
N SER A 66 -0.78 4.86 -1.54
CA SER A 66 -0.76 3.65 -0.72
C SER A 66 -2.16 3.21 -0.29
N LEU A 67 -3.16 4.09 -0.32
CA LEU A 67 -4.55 3.75 -0.02
C LEU A 67 -5.21 2.93 -1.14
N ILE A 68 -4.68 2.92 -2.37
CA ILE A 68 -5.34 2.27 -3.51
C ILE A 68 -5.74 0.82 -3.22
N PRO A 69 -4.86 -0.06 -2.71
CA PRO A 69 -5.23 -1.46 -2.44
C PRO A 69 -6.41 -1.63 -1.47
N PHE A 70 -6.43 -0.84 -0.40
CA PHE A 70 -7.48 -0.96 0.63
C PHE A 70 -8.74 -0.17 0.26
N GLY A 71 -8.58 1.01 -0.34
CA GLY A 71 -9.67 1.85 -0.81
C GLY A 71 -10.46 1.17 -1.92
N LEU A 72 -9.78 0.48 -2.85
CA LEU A 72 -10.45 -0.31 -3.88
C LEU A 72 -11.30 -1.42 -3.27
N GLY A 73 -10.73 -2.25 -2.39
CA GLY A 73 -11.46 -3.32 -1.70
C GLY A 73 -12.65 -2.80 -0.88
N PHE A 74 -12.46 -1.68 -0.17
CA PHE A 74 -13.51 -1.02 0.60
C PHE A 74 -14.66 -0.53 -0.29
N VAL A 75 -14.36 0.21 -1.36
CA VAL A 75 -15.36 0.74 -2.29
C VAL A 75 -16.12 -0.39 -2.96
N THR A 76 -15.43 -1.45 -3.39
CA THR A 76 -16.06 -2.62 -4.00
C THR A 76 -16.98 -3.34 -3.01
N SER A 77 -16.52 -3.62 -1.79
CA SER A 77 -17.34 -4.24 -0.75
C SER A 77 -18.55 -3.40 -0.37
N PHE A 78 -18.36 -2.08 -0.23
CA PHE A 78 -19.44 -1.15 0.06
C PHE A 78 -20.47 -1.10 -1.06
N ALA A 79 -20.04 -0.97 -2.32
CA ALA A 79 -20.94 -0.90 -3.47
C ALA A 79 -21.80 -2.16 -3.61
N VAL A 80 -21.21 -3.36 -3.44
CA VAL A 80 -21.95 -4.62 -3.49
C VAL A 80 -22.94 -4.72 -2.32
N SER A 81 -22.50 -4.38 -1.11
CA SER A 81 -23.37 -4.44 0.09
C SER A 81 -24.54 -3.46 -0.01
N PHE A 82 -24.28 -2.25 -0.52
CA PHE A 82 -25.28 -1.22 -0.74
C PHE A 82 -26.29 -1.65 -1.81
N ALA A 83 -25.82 -2.16 -2.95
CA ALA A 83 -26.68 -2.63 -4.03
C ALA A 83 -27.59 -3.79 -3.59
N ALA A 84 -27.04 -4.73 -2.82
CA ALA A 84 -27.82 -5.80 -2.20
C ALA A 84 -28.88 -5.26 -1.24
N GLY A 85 -28.53 -4.25 -0.42
CA GLY A 85 -29.44 -3.60 0.51
C GLY A 85 -30.63 -2.88 -0.14
N ILE A 86 -30.46 -2.37 -1.36
CA ILE A 86 -31.54 -1.73 -2.14
C ILE A 86 -32.27 -2.69 -3.09
N GLY A 87 -31.97 -4.00 -3.04
CA GLY A 87 -32.61 -5.00 -3.89
C GLY A 87 -32.21 -4.94 -5.37
N SER A 88 -31.06 -4.32 -5.69
CA SER A 88 -30.55 -4.25 -7.05
C SER A 88 -29.97 -5.61 -7.48
N PRO A 89 -30.42 -6.20 -8.60
CA PRO A 89 -29.82 -7.42 -9.15
C PRO A 89 -28.50 -7.05 -9.84
N LEU A 90 -27.41 -6.99 -9.08
CA LEU A 90 -26.09 -6.90 -9.70
C LEU A 90 -25.70 -8.27 -10.28
N PRO A 91 -25.17 -8.33 -11.51
CA PRO A 91 -24.70 -9.57 -12.12
C PRO A 91 -23.34 -10.05 -11.56
N VAL A 92 -22.82 -9.40 -10.52
CA VAL A 92 -21.50 -9.69 -9.94
C VAL A 92 -21.66 -10.00 -8.46
N ASP A 93 -21.30 -11.22 -8.10
CA ASP A 93 -21.31 -11.67 -6.72
C ASP A 93 -20.22 -10.95 -5.90
N ALA A 94 -20.48 -10.73 -4.61
CA ALA A 94 -19.53 -10.11 -3.68
C ALA A 94 -18.15 -10.78 -3.69
N ARG A 95 -18.13 -12.11 -3.89
CA ARG A 95 -16.90 -12.89 -3.96
C ARG A 95 -16.07 -12.52 -5.19
N GLU A 96 -16.70 -12.43 -6.35
CA GLU A 96 -16.01 -12.10 -7.62
C GLU A 96 -15.46 -10.68 -7.57
N ALA A 97 -16.28 -9.74 -7.10
CA ALA A 97 -15.89 -8.35 -6.95
C ALA A 97 -14.68 -8.20 -6.02
N ASN A 98 -14.69 -8.89 -4.87
CA ASN A 98 -13.56 -8.88 -3.92
C ASN A 98 -12.30 -9.57 -4.46
N LEU A 99 -12.44 -10.66 -5.23
CA LEU A 99 -11.30 -11.31 -5.89
C LEU A 99 -10.64 -10.37 -6.90
N LEU A 100 -11.43 -9.70 -7.74
CA LEU A 100 -10.91 -8.72 -8.71
C LEU A 100 -10.21 -7.55 -8.01
N ALA A 101 -10.83 -6.98 -6.97
CA ALA A 101 -10.21 -5.93 -6.18
C ALA A 101 -8.88 -6.37 -5.55
N SER A 102 -8.81 -7.61 -5.08
CA SER A 102 -7.59 -8.21 -4.50
C SER A 102 -6.49 -8.40 -5.56
N LEU A 103 -6.83 -8.84 -6.77
CA LEU A 103 -5.88 -9.00 -7.88
C LEU A 103 -5.34 -7.66 -8.36
N VAL A 104 -6.19 -6.66 -8.54
CA VAL A 104 -5.77 -5.29 -8.90
C VAL A 104 -4.85 -4.72 -7.83
N SER A 105 -5.20 -4.92 -6.55
CA SER A 105 -4.37 -4.54 -5.41
C SER A 105 -3.00 -5.22 -5.46
N MET A 106 -2.94 -6.52 -5.73
CA MET A 106 -1.70 -7.28 -5.84
C MET A 106 -0.83 -6.78 -7.00
N ILE A 107 -1.42 -6.53 -8.16
CA ILE A 107 -0.73 -5.96 -9.33
C ILE A 107 -0.14 -4.59 -8.97
N PHE A 108 -0.90 -3.75 -8.27
CA PHE A 108 -0.41 -2.46 -7.82
C PHE A 108 0.79 -2.59 -6.87
N MET A 109 0.72 -3.48 -5.88
CA MET A 109 1.83 -3.73 -4.94
C MET A 109 3.08 -4.19 -5.68
N ILE A 110 2.95 -5.20 -6.56
CA ILE A 110 4.07 -5.72 -7.34
C ILE A 110 4.65 -4.63 -8.25
N GLY A 111 3.78 -3.87 -8.94
CA GLY A 111 4.19 -2.75 -9.80
C GLY A 111 4.99 -1.70 -9.04
N LEU A 112 4.55 -1.33 -7.84
CA LEU A 112 5.26 -0.41 -6.95
C LEU A 112 6.64 -0.95 -6.51
N GLY A 113 6.76 -2.27 -6.32
CA GLY A 113 8.03 -2.93 -6.03
C GLY A 113 9.01 -2.94 -7.21
N ILE A 114 8.50 -2.99 -8.44
CA ILE A 114 9.31 -3.00 -9.66
C ILE A 114 9.73 -1.59 -10.09
N TRP A 115 8.93 -0.57 -9.78
CA TRP A 115 9.13 0.80 -10.23
C TRP A 115 10.53 1.38 -9.85
N PRO A 116 11.30 1.93 -10.79
CA PRO A 116 12.64 2.44 -10.50
C PRO A 116 12.63 3.67 -9.57
N PRO A 117 13.55 3.77 -8.59
CA PRO A 117 13.61 4.91 -7.68
C PRO A 117 13.93 6.21 -8.41
N ARG A 118 13.42 7.34 -7.91
CA ARG A 118 13.71 8.66 -8.50
C ARG A 118 15.13 9.08 -8.14
N ALA A 119 15.90 9.48 -9.14
CA ALA A 119 17.27 9.96 -8.95
C ALA A 119 17.31 11.07 -7.89
N ARG A 120 18.33 11.01 -7.01
CA ARG A 120 18.56 12.06 -6.02
C ARG A 120 18.94 13.34 -6.79
N PRO A 121 18.35 14.51 -6.47
CA PRO A 121 18.86 15.77 -7.00
C PRO A 121 20.35 15.83 -6.68
N ALA A 122 21.19 16.13 -7.68
CA ALA A 122 22.60 16.34 -7.45
C ALA A 122 22.74 17.42 -6.37
N VAL A 123 23.53 17.13 -5.33
CA VAL A 123 23.92 18.16 -4.36
C VAL A 123 24.65 19.20 -5.20
N ARG A 124 24.03 20.38 -5.38
CA ARG A 124 24.75 21.48 -6.00
C ARG A 124 25.95 21.74 -5.11
N PRO A 125 27.20 21.72 -5.63
CA PRO A 125 28.31 22.24 -4.85
C PRO A 125 27.88 23.63 -4.38
N GLU A 126 27.99 23.88 -3.08
CA GLU A 126 27.80 25.22 -2.57
C GLU A 126 28.67 26.16 -3.41
N PRO A 127 28.20 27.35 -3.77
CA PRO A 127 29.06 28.35 -4.39
C PRO A 127 30.14 28.71 -3.36
N GLU A 128 31.20 27.91 -3.33
CA GLU A 128 32.45 28.21 -2.65
C GLU A 128 32.96 29.50 -3.27
N ALA A 129 33.01 30.56 -2.45
CA ALA A 129 33.96 31.64 -2.57
C ALA A 129 33.96 32.41 -3.92
N ALA A 130 32.81 32.91 -4.36
CA ALA A 130 32.82 34.09 -5.22
C ALA A 130 33.02 35.36 -4.37
N ALA A 131 34.29 35.74 -4.22
CA ALA A 131 34.85 36.98 -3.66
C ALA A 131 34.96 37.11 -2.12
#